data_AF-A0A3C1PYN2-F1
#
_entry.id   AF-A0A3C1PYN2-F1
#
_cell.length_a   1.000
_cell.length_b   1.000
_cell.length_c   1.000
_cell.angle_alpha   90.00
_cell.angle_beta   90.00
_cell.angle_gamma   90.00
#
_symmetry.space_group_name_H-M   'P 1'
#
loop_
_entity.id
_entity.type
_entity.pdbx_description
1 polymer ?
#
loop_
_entity_poly.entity_id
_entity_poly.type
_entity_poly.pdbx_seq_one_letter_code
_entity_poly.pdbx_strand_id
1 'polypeptide(L)'
;MKNLTFSKILLMALACILPVAAEDTIELPDSPNLVLSTTGAHPTFHQRNDGFEQNSDVLDATFLIDVDFLDKIEGQRVTIFETGAGTIGTSFVYEAPSTLVLRSVGNGGLALVTASYALPQPVIEGGEVEVGFTVDVDDGNGLQALSIIVDGGVVETQSGTTGGDWSGGD
;
A
#
# COMPACT_ATOMS: atom_id res chain seq x y z
N MET A 1 38.54 22.84 43.84
CA MET A 1 37.90 21.89 42.90
C MET A 1 36.39 21.96 43.14
N LYS A 2 35.62 22.45 42.17
CA LYS A 2 34.16 22.58 42.28
C LYS A 2 33.52 21.35 41.64
N ASN A 3 32.72 20.61 42.41
CA ASN A 3 31.98 19.45 41.95
C ASN A 3 30.85 19.91 41.03
N LEU A 4 30.86 19.39 39.80
CA LEU A 4 29.85 19.64 38.78
C LEU A 4 28.64 18.73 39.07
N THR A 5 27.54 19.32 39.52
CA THR A 5 26.27 18.60 39.73
C THR A 5 25.64 18.32 38.37
N PHE A 6 25.47 17.04 38.04
CA PHE A 6 24.80 16.58 36.82
C PHE A 6 23.34 17.02 36.80
N SER A 7 22.99 17.86 35.81
CA SER A 7 21.62 18.19 35.47
C SER A 7 20.95 16.98 34.82
N LYS A 8 19.72 16.66 35.26
CA LYS A 8 18.84 15.64 34.68
C LYS A 8 18.66 15.89 33.17
N ILE A 9 19.29 15.07 32.34
CA ILE A 9 18.98 14.97 30.92
C ILE A 9 17.81 13.98 30.80
N LEU A 10 16.67 14.49 30.39
CA LEU A 10 15.51 13.69 29.99
C LEU A 10 15.88 12.95 28.70
N LEU A 11 16.07 11.64 28.79
CA LEU A 11 16.30 10.78 27.64
C LEU A 11 14.94 10.57 26.95
N MET A 12 14.62 11.43 25.98
CA MET A 12 13.49 11.18 25.08
C MET A 12 13.95 10.12 24.08
N ALA A 13 13.51 8.88 24.28
CA ALA A 13 13.74 7.81 23.31
C ALA A 13 12.93 8.15 22.05
N LEU A 14 13.62 8.55 20.99
CA LEU A 14 13.06 8.55 19.64
C LEU A 14 12.91 7.08 19.25
N ALA A 15 11.71 6.53 19.40
CA ALA A 15 11.38 5.26 18.79
C ALA A 15 11.38 5.49 17.27
N CYS A 16 12.48 5.13 16.60
CA CYS A 16 12.44 4.86 15.17
C CYS A 16 11.51 3.66 15.01
N ILE A 17 10.25 3.93 14.68
CA ILE A 17 9.36 2.92 14.12
C ILE A 17 9.98 2.63 12.76
N LEU A 18 10.71 1.52 12.65
CA LEU A 18 11.09 1.00 11.35
C LEU A 18 9.79 0.74 10.59
N PRO A 19 9.72 1.04 9.28
CA PRO A 19 8.59 0.58 8.49
C PRO A 19 8.46 -0.92 8.71
N VAL A 20 7.23 -1.36 8.99
CA VAL A 20 6.93 -2.79 9.04
C VAL A 20 7.24 -3.33 7.65
N ALA A 21 8.14 -4.29 7.58
CA ALA A 21 8.50 -5.00 6.36
C ALA A 21 8.14 -6.47 6.61
N ALA A 22 7.55 -7.12 5.63
CA ALA A 22 7.48 -8.57 5.67
C ALA A 22 8.87 -9.19 5.44
N GLU A 23 8.99 -10.47 5.74
CA GLU A 23 10.21 -11.21 5.45
C GLU A 23 10.03 -11.88 4.08
N ASP A 24 10.95 -11.59 3.17
CA ASP A 24 10.89 -12.10 1.79
C ASP A 24 11.80 -13.31 1.64
N THR A 25 11.30 -14.39 1.05
CA THR A 25 12.15 -15.50 0.60
C THR A 25 12.56 -15.39 -0.88
N ILE A 26 11.96 -14.43 -1.62
CA ILE A 26 12.15 -14.22 -3.05
C ILE A 26 12.42 -12.75 -3.33
N GLU A 27 13.55 -12.44 -4.01
CA GLU A 27 13.77 -11.10 -4.55
C GLU A 27 12.99 -10.88 -5.86
N LEU A 28 12.27 -9.76 -5.92
CA LEU A 28 11.58 -9.32 -7.13
C LEU A 28 12.50 -8.49 -8.05
N PRO A 29 12.20 -8.42 -9.37
CA PRO A 29 13.01 -7.65 -10.31
C PRO A 29 12.89 -6.15 -10.08
N ASP A 30 13.98 -5.42 -10.32
CA ASP A 30 14.06 -3.96 -10.18
C ASP A 30 13.22 -3.16 -11.21
N SER A 31 12.62 -3.84 -12.20
CA SER A 31 11.83 -3.23 -13.27
C SER A 31 10.40 -3.79 -13.30
N PRO A 32 9.38 -2.98 -13.67
CA PRO A 32 8.02 -3.47 -13.83
C PRO A 32 7.94 -4.67 -14.77
N ASN A 33 7.31 -5.74 -14.31
CA ASN A 33 7.07 -6.94 -15.10
C ASN A 33 5.87 -6.81 -16.05
N LEU A 34 4.98 -5.84 -15.79
CA LEU A 34 3.77 -5.57 -16.54
C LEU A 34 3.51 -4.07 -16.60
N VAL A 35 3.16 -3.57 -17.79
CA VAL A 35 2.69 -2.19 -17.99
C VAL A 35 1.29 -2.24 -18.59
N LEU A 36 0.32 -1.64 -17.90
CA LEU A 36 -1.07 -1.52 -18.35
C LEU A 36 -1.32 -0.09 -18.84
N SER A 37 -1.41 0.09 -20.15
CA SER A 37 -1.54 1.43 -20.76
C SER A 37 -2.97 1.82 -21.13
N THR A 38 -3.98 1.10 -20.64
CA THR A 38 -5.39 1.34 -20.94
C THR A 38 -6.24 1.23 -19.68
N THR A 39 -7.20 2.14 -19.52
CA THR A 39 -8.22 2.04 -18.48
C THR A 39 -9.21 0.92 -18.78
N GLY A 40 -9.73 0.27 -17.75
CA GLY A 40 -10.80 -0.73 -17.86
C GLY A 40 -10.47 -2.02 -17.11
N ALA A 41 -11.31 -3.03 -17.33
CA ALA A 41 -11.09 -4.35 -16.74
C ALA A 41 -9.89 -5.03 -17.39
N HIS A 42 -9.01 -5.58 -16.56
CA HIS A 42 -7.87 -6.41 -16.96
C HIS A 42 -8.01 -7.80 -16.33
N PRO A 43 -7.30 -8.82 -16.85
CA PRO A 43 -7.24 -10.12 -16.18
C PRO A 43 -6.77 -9.98 -14.73
N THR A 44 -7.36 -10.78 -13.83
CA THR A 44 -6.92 -10.85 -12.43
C THR A 44 -5.48 -11.38 -12.31
N PHE A 45 -4.82 -11.06 -11.20
CA PHE A 45 -3.51 -11.61 -10.84
C PHE A 45 -3.62 -12.97 -10.13
N HIS A 46 -4.85 -13.46 -9.88
CA HIS A 46 -5.12 -14.73 -9.20
C HIS A 46 -4.38 -15.89 -9.85
N GLN A 47 -3.55 -16.59 -9.07
CA GLN A 47 -2.79 -17.76 -9.50
C GLN A 47 -1.98 -17.54 -10.79
N ARG A 48 -1.58 -16.30 -11.07
CA ARG A 48 -0.86 -15.96 -12.30
C ARG A 48 0.60 -16.38 -12.18
N ASN A 49 1.05 -17.24 -13.10
CA ASN A 49 2.45 -17.65 -13.20
C ASN A 49 3.21 -16.70 -14.14
N ASP A 50 3.95 -15.76 -13.55
CA ASP A 50 4.77 -14.78 -14.25
C ASP A 50 6.25 -15.19 -14.37
N GLY A 51 6.56 -16.46 -14.10
CA GLY A 51 7.93 -16.98 -14.11
C GLY A 51 8.67 -16.88 -12.77
N PHE A 52 7.96 -16.52 -11.70
CA PHE A 52 8.45 -16.63 -10.33
C PHE A 52 8.25 -18.06 -9.78
N GLU A 53 8.95 -18.40 -8.69
CA GLU A 53 8.81 -19.71 -8.04
C GLU A 53 7.45 -19.89 -7.33
N GLN A 54 6.72 -18.79 -7.12
CA GLN A 54 5.38 -18.73 -6.54
C GLN A 54 4.44 -17.95 -7.47
N ASN A 55 3.13 -18.01 -7.19
CA ASN A 55 2.16 -17.23 -7.94
C ASN A 55 2.25 -15.75 -7.57
N SER A 56 1.93 -14.88 -8.51
CA SER A 56 2.11 -13.43 -8.35
C SER A 56 1.23 -12.82 -7.27
N ASP A 57 0.09 -13.44 -6.99
CA ASP A 57 -0.88 -13.02 -5.97
C ASP A 57 -0.45 -13.30 -4.53
N VAL A 58 0.66 -14.02 -4.32
CA VAL A 58 1.26 -14.30 -3.01
C VAL A 58 2.65 -13.67 -2.84
N LEU A 59 3.06 -12.83 -3.78
CA LEU A 59 4.32 -12.08 -3.75
C LEU A 59 4.05 -10.60 -3.54
N ASP A 60 5.10 -9.85 -3.23
CA ASP A 60 4.99 -8.40 -3.17
C ASP A 60 4.55 -7.82 -4.51
N ALA A 61 3.83 -6.71 -4.43
CA ALA A 61 3.35 -6.00 -5.60
C ALA A 61 3.48 -4.50 -5.39
N THR A 62 3.88 -3.80 -6.45
CA THR A 62 3.86 -2.33 -6.50
C THR A 62 3.03 -1.90 -7.70
N PHE A 63 2.08 -1.01 -7.45
CA PHE A 63 1.23 -0.40 -8.48
C PHE A 63 1.47 1.11 -8.49
N LEU A 64 1.76 1.67 -9.66
CA LEU A 64 1.97 3.10 -9.86
C LEU A 64 1.09 3.58 -11.01
N ILE A 65 0.55 4.79 -10.87
CA ILE A 65 -0.31 5.45 -11.85
C ILE A 65 -0.23 6.98 -11.69
N ASP A 66 -0.12 7.69 -12.81
CA ASP A 66 -0.26 9.14 -12.84
C ASP A 66 -1.74 9.55 -12.79
N VAL A 67 -2.09 10.44 -11.85
CA VAL A 67 -3.47 10.90 -11.65
C VAL A 67 -3.48 12.42 -11.45
N ASP A 68 -4.37 13.10 -12.17
CA ASP A 68 -4.74 14.49 -11.91
C ASP A 68 -5.96 14.52 -10.96
N PHE A 69 -5.77 15.07 -9.76
CA PHE A 69 -6.80 15.08 -8.72
C PHE A 69 -7.60 16.38 -8.74
N LEU A 70 -8.91 16.26 -8.50
CA LEU A 70 -9.75 17.41 -8.15
C LEU A 70 -9.99 17.44 -6.65
N ASP A 71 -10.08 18.64 -6.09
CA ASP A 71 -10.48 18.80 -4.69
C ASP A 71 -11.85 18.16 -4.47
N LYS A 72 -11.93 17.32 -3.44
CA LYS A 72 -13.08 16.46 -3.18
C LYS A 72 -13.55 16.66 -1.76
N ILE A 73 -14.53 17.54 -1.59
CA ILE A 73 -15.11 17.83 -0.27
C ILE A 73 -16.16 16.77 0.12
N GLU A 74 -16.87 16.22 -0.86
CA GLU A 74 -17.95 15.25 -0.65
C GLU A 74 -18.15 14.30 -1.85
N GLY A 75 -19.20 13.47 -1.78
CA GLY A 75 -19.61 12.56 -2.85
C GLY A 75 -19.09 11.13 -2.69
N GLN A 76 -19.37 10.30 -3.69
CA GLN A 76 -18.99 8.89 -3.69
C GLN A 76 -17.48 8.70 -3.86
N ARG A 77 -16.95 7.59 -3.35
CA ARG A 77 -15.58 7.15 -3.63
C ARG A 77 -15.36 6.92 -5.13
N VAL A 78 -14.16 7.21 -5.60
CA VAL A 78 -13.72 6.95 -6.98
C VAL A 78 -12.65 5.86 -6.92
N THR A 79 -12.83 4.79 -7.69
CA THR A 79 -11.85 3.71 -7.77
C THR A 79 -10.71 4.11 -8.69
N ILE A 80 -9.47 4.04 -8.18
CA ILE A 80 -8.24 4.18 -8.97
C ILE A 80 -7.81 2.79 -9.44
N PHE A 81 -7.78 1.83 -8.51
CA PHE A 81 -7.45 0.43 -8.78
C PHE A 81 -8.30 -0.49 -7.90
N GLU A 82 -8.69 -1.64 -8.44
CA GLU A 82 -9.33 -2.70 -7.68
C GLU A 82 -8.96 -4.06 -8.28
N THR A 83 -8.71 -5.03 -7.41
CA THR A 83 -8.51 -6.44 -7.73
C THR A 83 -9.18 -7.29 -6.65
N GLY A 84 -9.58 -8.51 -6.99
CA GLY A 84 -10.32 -9.38 -6.09
C GLY A 84 -11.71 -9.73 -6.57
N ALA A 85 -12.23 -10.81 -5.99
CA ALA A 85 -13.62 -11.21 -6.11
C ALA A 85 -14.11 -11.81 -4.79
N GLY A 86 -15.43 -11.83 -4.62
CA GLY A 86 -16.07 -12.41 -3.44
C GLY A 86 -15.65 -11.73 -2.13
N THR A 87 -14.68 -12.31 -1.44
CA THR A 87 -14.30 -11.94 -0.05
C THR A 87 -12.81 -11.62 0.14
N ILE A 88 -12.01 -11.65 -0.93
CA ILE A 88 -10.57 -11.36 -0.89
C ILE A 88 -10.26 -10.39 -2.02
N GLY A 89 -9.44 -9.38 -1.75
CA GLY A 89 -9.04 -8.38 -2.74
C GLY A 89 -8.46 -7.11 -2.17
N THR A 90 -7.97 -6.27 -3.06
CA THR A 90 -7.36 -4.98 -2.74
C THR A 90 -8.01 -3.86 -3.54
N SER A 91 -8.32 -2.75 -2.88
CA SER A 91 -8.87 -1.55 -3.51
C SER A 91 -8.06 -0.31 -3.12
N PHE A 92 -7.74 0.50 -4.11
CA PHE A 92 -7.12 1.81 -3.95
C PHE A 92 -8.05 2.87 -4.52
N VAL A 93 -8.54 3.75 -3.65
CA VAL A 93 -9.65 4.65 -3.95
C VAL A 93 -9.39 6.07 -3.48
N TYR A 94 -10.05 7.03 -4.11
CA TYR A 94 -10.08 8.43 -3.71
C TYR A 94 -11.43 8.79 -3.07
N GLU A 95 -11.41 9.15 -1.80
CA GLU A 95 -12.58 9.40 -0.96
C GLU A 95 -12.64 10.84 -0.48
N ALA A 96 -13.85 11.29 -0.13
CA ALA A 96 -14.03 12.58 0.49
C ALA A 96 -13.70 12.50 2.01
N PRO A 97 -13.00 13.49 2.60
CA PRO A 97 -12.42 14.66 1.94
C PRO A 97 -11.02 14.38 1.37
N SER A 98 -10.81 14.56 0.06
CA SER A 98 -9.54 14.46 -0.68
C SER A 98 -8.52 13.45 -0.11
N THR A 99 -8.93 12.20 0.10
CA THR A 99 -8.14 11.17 0.79
C THR A 99 -7.92 9.95 -0.10
N LEU A 100 -6.67 9.51 -0.22
CA LEU A 100 -6.32 8.21 -0.77
C LEU A 100 -6.56 7.14 0.30
N VAL A 101 -7.28 6.08 -0.05
CA VAL A 101 -7.54 4.95 0.84
C VAL A 101 -7.20 3.65 0.15
N LEU A 102 -6.33 2.88 0.77
CA LEU A 102 -5.93 1.54 0.37
C LEU A 102 -6.54 0.54 1.35
N ARG A 103 -7.24 -0.46 0.83
CA ARG A 103 -7.85 -1.53 1.63
C ARG A 103 -7.47 -2.88 1.06
N SER A 104 -6.98 -3.77 1.91
CA SER A 104 -6.82 -5.20 1.61
C SER A 104 -7.76 -6.00 2.49
N VAL A 105 -8.59 -6.83 1.86
CA VAL A 105 -9.50 -7.78 2.53
C VAL A 105 -8.98 -9.18 2.27
N GLY A 106 -8.93 -9.99 3.32
CA GLY A 106 -8.45 -11.36 3.22
C GLY A 106 -9.12 -12.30 4.22
N ASN A 107 -8.57 -13.51 4.35
CA ASN A 107 -9.08 -14.57 5.22
C ASN A 107 -10.59 -14.82 5.06
N GLY A 108 -11.06 -14.93 3.81
CA GLY A 108 -12.48 -15.14 3.50
C GLY A 108 -13.39 -13.99 3.94
N GLY A 109 -12.87 -12.76 3.98
CA GLY A 109 -13.61 -11.56 4.40
C GLY A 109 -13.60 -11.30 5.91
N LEU A 110 -12.80 -12.06 6.67
CA LEU A 110 -12.68 -11.93 8.13
C LEU A 110 -11.52 -11.01 8.56
N ALA A 111 -10.68 -10.59 7.63
CA ALA A 111 -9.57 -9.68 7.88
C ALA A 111 -9.63 -8.46 6.94
N LEU A 112 -9.32 -7.29 7.49
CA LEU A 112 -9.25 -6.03 6.76
C LEU A 112 -8.05 -5.23 7.28
N VAL A 113 -7.23 -4.75 6.37
CA VAL A 113 -6.20 -3.73 6.62
C VAL A 113 -6.55 -2.50 5.81
N THR A 114 -6.36 -1.31 6.38
CA THR A 114 -6.65 -0.04 5.72
C THR A 114 -5.56 0.96 6.01
N ALA A 115 -4.97 1.52 4.96
CA ALA A 115 -4.10 2.68 5.00
C ALA A 115 -4.82 3.88 4.37
N SER A 116 -4.66 5.07 4.95
CA SER A 116 -5.34 6.28 4.50
C SER A 116 -4.41 7.48 4.56
N TYR A 117 -4.37 8.27 3.49
CA TYR A 117 -3.55 9.48 3.41
C TYR A 117 -4.35 10.64 2.80
N ALA A 118 -4.51 11.72 3.57
CA ALA A 118 -5.16 12.95 3.09
C ALA A 118 -4.21 13.71 2.17
N LEU A 119 -4.60 13.90 0.91
CA LEU A 119 -3.78 14.61 -0.06
C LEU A 119 -3.65 16.11 0.32
N PRO A 120 -2.42 16.63 0.43
CA PRO A 120 -2.22 18.07 0.62
C PRO A 120 -2.73 18.87 -0.59
N GLN A 121 -3.33 20.03 -0.33
CA GLN A 121 -3.81 20.93 -1.41
C GLN A 121 -2.75 21.25 -2.48
N PRO A 122 -1.45 21.47 -2.15
CA PRO A 122 -0.43 21.67 -3.18
C PRO A 122 -0.25 20.50 -4.14
N VAL A 123 -0.53 19.27 -3.71
CA VAL A 123 -0.49 18.09 -4.60
C VAL A 123 -1.69 18.11 -5.55
N ILE A 124 -2.88 18.40 -5.03
CA ILE A 124 -4.13 18.48 -5.79
C ILE A 124 -4.07 19.61 -6.84
N GLU A 125 -3.54 20.77 -6.47
CA GLU A 125 -3.42 21.93 -7.38
C GLU A 125 -2.22 21.83 -8.33
N GLY A 126 -1.33 20.85 -8.11
CA GLY A 126 -0.06 20.68 -8.84
C GLY A 126 -0.22 20.05 -10.23
N GLY A 127 -1.38 19.46 -10.54
CA GLY A 127 -1.64 18.70 -11.76
C GLY A 127 -1.43 17.19 -11.58
N GLU A 128 -0.99 16.53 -12.65
CA GLU A 128 -0.70 15.08 -12.63
C GLU A 128 0.40 14.76 -11.59
N VAL A 129 0.12 13.76 -10.74
CA VAL A 129 1.05 13.23 -9.75
C VAL A 129 1.05 11.71 -9.80
N GLU A 130 2.23 11.09 -9.71
CA GLU A 130 2.35 9.65 -9.56
C GLU A 130 1.87 9.24 -8.17
N VAL A 131 0.87 8.37 -8.12
CA VAL A 131 0.40 7.74 -6.89
C VAL A 131 0.44 6.23 -7.05
N GLY A 132 0.47 5.55 -5.92
CA GLY A 132 0.51 4.12 -5.95
C GLY A 132 0.35 3.48 -4.60
N PHE A 133 0.50 2.18 -4.61
CA PHE A 133 0.59 1.41 -3.39
C PHE A 133 1.52 0.22 -3.55
N THR A 134 2.03 -0.24 -2.41
CA THR A 134 2.69 -1.53 -2.29
C THR A 134 1.84 -2.48 -1.45
N VAL A 135 1.90 -3.75 -1.80
CA VAL A 135 1.58 -4.87 -0.93
C VAL A 135 2.89 -5.59 -0.71
N ASP A 136 3.31 -5.67 0.53
CA ASP A 136 4.50 -6.41 0.97
C ASP A 136 3.98 -7.61 1.79
N VAL A 137 4.23 -8.82 1.32
CA VAL A 137 3.59 -10.07 1.76
C VAL A 137 4.59 -10.93 2.53
N ASP A 138 4.26 -11.27 3.77
CA ASP A 138 4.98 -12.30 4.52
C ASP A 138 4.63 -13.67 3.94
N ASP A 139 5.50 -14.17 3.07
CA ASP A 139 5.38 -15.45 2.39
C ASP A 139 5.51 -16.68 3.33
N GLY A 140 5.77 -16.44 4.63
CA GLY A 140 5.86 -17.45 5.67
C GLY A 140 4.74 -17.43 6.73
N ASN A 141 4.16 -16.27 7.05
CA ASN A 141 3.15 -16.13 8.14
C ASN A 141 1.91 -15.28 7.81
N GLY A 142 1.74 -14.80 6.57
CA GLY A 142 0.51 -14.17 6.08
C GLY A 142 0.22 -12.77 6.64
N LEU A 143 1.21 -12.14 7.27
CA LEU A 143 1.24 -10.69 7.48
C LEU A 143 1.35 -10.00 6.11
N GLN A 144 0.73 -8.84 5.98
CA GLN A 144 0.93 -7.94 4.86
C GLN A 144 1.19 -6.54 5.39
N ALA A 145 2.12 -5.83 4.77
CA ALA A 145 2.30 -4.40 4.91
C ALA A 145 1.76 -3.70 3.66
N LEU A 146 0.84 -2.74 3.86
CA LEU A 146 0.27 -1.93 2.81
C LEU A 146 0.88 -0.54 2.90
N SER A 147 1.48 -0.03 1.82
CA SER A 147 2.00 1.34 1.78
C SER A 147 1.35 2.15 0.69
N ILE A 148 1.13 3.46 0.94
CA ILE A 148 0.70 4.42 -0.07
C ILE A 148 1.93 5.20 -0.54
N ILE A 149 2.07 5.35 -1.86
CA ILE A 149 3.13 6.12 -2.51
C ILE A 149 2.52 7.39 -3.13
N VAL A 150 3.18 8.52 -2.95
CA VAL A 150 2.91 9.78 -3.65
C VAL A 150 4.24 10.40 -4.08
N ASP A 151 4.41 10.66 -5.38
CA ASP A 151 5.62 11.25 -5.99
C ASP A 151 6.91 10.50 -5.59
N GLY A 152 6.87 9.16 -5.69
CA GLY A 152 7.97 8.26 -5.32
C GLY A 152 8.23 8.10 -3.82
N GLY A 153 7.52 8.81 -2.95
CA GLY A 153 7.66 8.73 -1.49
C GLY A 153 6.57 7.90 -0.82
N VAL A 154 6.94 7.03 0.12
CA VAL A 154 5.97 6.35 1.00
C VAL A 154 5.43 7.36 2.01
N VAL A 155 4.11 7.54 2.02
CA VAL A 155 3.42 8.54 2.86
C VAL A 155 2.61 7.93 4.00
N GLU A 156 2.27 6.65 3.91
CA GLU A 156 1.53 5.91 4.94
C GLU A 156 1.82 4.41 4.80
N THR A 157 1.88 3.69 5.93
CA THR A 157 2.06 2.23 5.97
C THR A 157 1.22 1.61 7.08
N GLN A 158 0.46 0.56 6.75
CA GLN A 158 -0.33 -0.20 7.72
C GLN A 158 -0.13 -1.69 7.52
N SER A 159 0.07 -2.44 8.59
CA SER A 159 0.22 -3.90 8.54
C SER A 159 -0.93 -4.65 9.19
N GLY A 160 -1.22 -5.83 8.69
CA GLY A 160 -2.08 -6.79 9.37
C GLY A 160 -2.09 -8.16 8.68
N THR A 161 -2.78 -9.12 9.27
CA THR A 161 -2.81 -10.50 8.76
C THR A 161 -4.05 -10.73 7.91
N THR A 162 -3.89 -10.67 6.58
CA THR A 162 -4.95 -10.92 5.58
C THR A 162 -4.79 -12.28 4.91
N GLY A 163 -3.65 -12.96 5.07
CA GLY A 163 -3.40 -14.30 4.53
C GLY A 163 -2.61 -14.34 3.23
N GLY A 164 -1.98 -13.23 2.82
CA GLY A 164 -0.98 -13.21 1.74
C GLY A 164 -1.55 -13.03 0.33
N ASP A 165 -2.75 -13.54 0.05
CA ASP A 165 -3.42 -13.35 -1.24
C ASP A 165 -4.04 -11.93 -1.34
N TRP A 166 -3.40 -11.04 -2.11
CA TRP A 166 -3.86 -9.66 -2.29
C TRP A 166 -4.74 -9.45 -3.51
N SER A 167 -4.75 -10.40 -4.46
CA SER A 167 -5.49 -10.27 -5.72
C SER A 167 -6.84 -10.96 -5.71
N GLY A 168 -7.09 -11.84 -4.72
CA GLY A 168 -8.29 -12.67 -4.63
C GLY A 168 -8.44 -13.66 -5.79
N GLY A 169 -9.58 -14.34 -5.89
CA GLY A 169 -9.90 -15.25 -7.00
C GLY A 169 -11.39 -15.21 -7.35
N ASP A 170 -11.71 -15.41 -8.63
CA ASP A 170 -13.08 -15.55 -9.16
C ASP A 170 -13.66 -16.95 -8.90
#